data_AF-A0A3M0ZNY8-F1
#
_entry.id   AF-A0A3M0ZNY8-F1
#
_cell.length_a   1.000
_cell.length_b   1.000
_cell.length_c   1.000
_cell.angle_alpha   90.00
_cell.angle_beta   90.00
_cell.angle_gamma   90.00
#
_symmetry.space_group_name_H-M   'P 1'
#
loop_
_entity.id
_entity.type
_entity.pdbx_description
1 polymer ?
#
loop_
_entity_poly.entity_id
_entity_poly.type
_entity_poly.pdbx_seq_one_letter_code
_entity_poly.pdbx_strand_id
1 'polypeptide(L)' 'PGVRYHIIRGKLETHGVANRKKSRSRYGAKKPK' A
#
# COMPACT_ATOMS: atom_id res chain seq x y z
N PRO A 1 -7.98 -10.13 19.93
CA PRO A 1 -6.58 -9.68 19.72
C PRO A 1 -5.69 -10.83 19.23
N GLY A 2 -5.39 -10.90 17.92
CA GLY A 2 -4.68 -12.05 17.33
C GLY A 2 -3.84 -11.76 16.09
N VAL A 3 -3.76 -10.50 15.63
CA VAL A 3 -3.00 -10.13 14.44
C VAL A 3 -1.80 -9.28 14.84
N ARG A 4 -0.59 -9.80 14.58
CA ARG A 4 0.69 -9.17 14.95
C ARG A 4 1.42 -8.54 13.76
N TYR A 5 0.95 -8.79 12.54
CA TYR A 5 1.65 -8.42 11.31
C TYR A 5 0.75 -7.72 10.31
N HIS A 6 1.38 -6.94 9.43
CA HIS A 6 0.73 -6.19 8.37
C HIS A 6 1.36 -6.57 7.04
N ILE A 7 0.53 -6.67 6.01
CA ILE A 7 0.99 -6.95 4.65
C ILE A 7 1.42 -5.63 4.00
N ILE A 8 2.61 -5.62 3.40
CA ILE A 8 3.09 -4.48 2.62
C ILE A 8 2.37 -4.48 1.26
N ARG A 9 1.66 -3.40 0.94
CA ARG A 9 0.91 -3.26 -0.32
C ARG A 9 1.83 -2.76 -1.44
N GLY A 10 1.60 -3.24 -2.66
CA GLY A 10 2.43 -2.89 -3.81
C GLY A 10 3.73 -3.70 -3.90
N LYS A 11 3.79 -4.86 -3.23
CA LYS A 11 4.92 -5.81 -3.25
C LYS A 11 4.42 -7.22 -3.56
N LEU A 12 5.21 -7.98 -4.34
CA LEU A 12 4.82 -9.28 -4.92
C LEU A 12 3.47 -9.14 -5.65
N GLU A 13 2.53 -10.07 -5.44
CA GLU A 13 1.22 -10.11 -6.09
C GLU A 13 0.21 -9.08 -5.52
N THR A 14 0.58 -8.32 -4.48
CA THR A 14 -0.37 -7.39 -3.86
C THR A 14 -0.34 -6.02 -4.54
N HIS A 15 -1.47 -5.63 -5.12
CA HIS A 15 -1.59 -4.31 -5.74
C HIS A 15 -1.65 -3.17 -4.70
N GLY A 16 -1.09 -2.04 -5.10
CA GLY A 16 -1.20 -0.77 -4.38
C GLY A 16 -2.61 -0.18 -4.45
N VAL A 17 -2.91 0.77 -3.56
CA VAL A 17 -4.21 1.44 -3.53
C VAL A 17 -4.27 2.53 -4.61
N ALA A 18 -5.25 2.43 -5.52
CA ALA A 18 -5.48 3.44 -6.55
C ALA A 18 -5.93 4.78 -5.95
N ASN A 19 -5.55 5.89 -6.58
CA ASN A 19 -6.00 7.26 -6.25
C ASN A 19 -5.74 7.72 -4.80
N ARG A 20 -4.88 7.03 -4.04
CA ARG A 20 -4.46 7.46 -2.71
C ARG A 20 -3.62 8.73 -2.85
N LYS A 21 -4.04 9.83 -2.21
CA LYS A 21 -3.32 11.12 -2.26
C LYS A 21 -2.36 11.34 -1.09
N LYS A 22 -2.67 10.78 0.10
CA LYS A 22 -1.87 10.89 1.33
C LYS A 22 -1.25 9.55 1.75
N SER A 23 -0.05 9.57 2.32
CA SER A 23 0.71 8.37 2.77
C SER A 23 0.91 7.32 1.67
N ARG A 24 1.13 7.76 0.44
CA ARG A 24 1.17 6.95 -0.79
C ARG A 24 2.20 5.81 -0.74
N SER A 25 3.36 6.05 -0.13
CA SER A 25 4.44 5.06 0.01
C SER A 25 4.04 3.83 0.83
N ARG A 26 3.21 3.99 1.88
CA ARG A 26 2.77 2.86 2.72
C ARG A 26 1.80 1.92 2.02
N TYR A 27 1.11 2.41 0.98
CA TYR A 27 0.05 1.70 0.29
C TYR A 27 0.38 1.36 -1.17
N GLY A 28 1.64 1.48 -1.57
CA GLY A 28 2.09 1.17 -2.93
C GLY A 28 1.49 2.08 -4.01
N ALA A 29 1.05 3.28 -3.66
CA ALA A 29 0.48 4.23 -4.62
C ALA A 29 1.60 5.07 -5.24
N LYS A 30 1.73 5.05 -6.57
CA LYS A 30 2.73 5.84 -7.30
C LYS A 30 2.40 7.34 -7.26
N LYS A 31 3.41 8.19 -7.49
CA LYS A 31 3.19 9.63 -7.69
C LYS A 31 2.52 9.83 -9.06
N PRO A 32 1.33 10.45 -9.12
CA PRO A 32 0.80 10.87 -10.41
C PRO A 32 1.79 11.84 -11.05
N LYS A 33 1.95 11.73 -12.37
CA LYS A 33 2.88 12.57 -13.13
C LYS A 33 2.43 14.02 -13.12
#